data_AF-A0A1D8G299-F1
#
_entry.id   AF-A0A1D8G299-F1
#
_cell.length_a   1.000
_cell.length_b   1.000
_cell.length_c   1.000
_cell.angle_alpha   90.00
_cell.angle_beta   90.00
_cell.angle_gamma   90.00
#
_symmetry.space_group_name_H-M   'P 1'
#
loop_
_entity.id
_entity.type
_entity.pdbx_description
1 polymer ?
#
loop_
_entity_poly.entity_id
_entity_poly.type
_entity_poly.pdbx_seq_one_letter_code
_entity_poly.pdbx_strand_id
1 'polypeptide(L)'
;MDQPRLKAQRDKLTALADDLDETQDYLDRQVQRMDAIVDSIEAGWRGPAAKAYRSLHRGAAEDAVRIRLVLQRLEQAVRLSRDGFSAQDLEIMERFRRVQADVDVAAEARDLSTPYSDASTPSRSRLSDY
;
A
#
# COMPACT_ATOMS: atom_id res chain seq x y z
N MET A 1 -21.05 -32.46 18.03
CA MET A 1 -21.90 -32.07 16.87
C MET A 1 -21.68 -30.58 16.55
N ASP A 2 -20.45 -30.14 16.22
CA ASP A 2 -20.10 -28.70 16.07
C ASP A 2 -19.46 -28.30 14.72
N GLN A 3 -19.34 -29.25 13.78
CA GLN A 3 -18.65 -29.03 12.50
C GLN A 3 -19.21 -27.89 11.61
N PRO A 4 -20.54 -27.66 11.52
CA PRO A 4 -21.08 -26.59 10.66
C PRO A 4 -20.67 -25.19 11.12
N ARG A 5 -20.59 -24.96 12.45
CA ARG A 5 -20.25 -23.67 13.04
C ARG A 5 -18.79 -23.32 12.83
N LEU A 6 -17.89 -24.31 12.96
CA LEU A 6 -16.46 -24.14 12.71
C LEU A 6 -16.17 -23.80 11.25
N LYS A 7 -16.85 -24.46 10.31
CA LYS A 7 -16.72 -24.14 8.88
C LYS A 7 -17.20 -22.71 8.58
N ALA A 8 -18.38 -22.33 9.06
CA ALA A 8 -18.89 -20.97 8.86
C ALA A 8 -17.98 -19.88 9.48
N GLN A 9 -17.30 -20.18 10.58
CA GLN A 9 -16.31 -19.28 11.18
C GLN A 9 -15.04 -19.15 10.33
N ARG A 10 -14.53 -20.27 9.79
CA ARG A 10 -13.38 -20.28 8.86
C ARG A 10 -13.67 -19.50 7.58
N ASP A 11 -14.85 -19.67 7.01
CA ASP A 11 -15.27 -18.98 5.80
C ASP A 11 -15.32 -17.45 6.05
N LYS A 12 -15.83 -17.01 7.21
CA LYS A 12 -15.85 -15.59 7.60
C LYS A 12 -14.46 -15.00 7.81
N LEU A 13 -13.53 -15.75 8.42
CA LEU A 13 -12.15 -15.28 8.60
C LEU A 13 -11.42 -15.19 7.25
N THR A 14 -11.71 -16.10 6.32
CA THR A 14 -11.17 -16.03 4.96
C THR A 14 -11.68 -14.78 4.24
N ALA A 15 -13.00 -14.55 4.26
CA ALA A 15 -13.60 -13.35 3.67
C ALA A 15 -13.04 -12.06 4.28
N LEU A 16 -12.88 -11.99 5.61
CA LEU A 16 -12.29 -10.82 6.27
C LEU A 16 -10.85 -10.55 5.83
N ALA A 17 -10.04 -11.60 5.64
CA ALA A 17 -8.68 -11.42 5.13
C ALA A 17 -8.70 -10.87 3.69
N ASP A 18 -9.60 -11.37 2.85
CA ASP A 18 -9.72 -10.91 1.46
C ASP A 18 -10.26 -9.46 1.40
N ASP A 19 -11.18 -9.07 2.29
CA ASP A 19 -11.64 -7.68 2.42
C ASP A 19 -10.51 -6.73 2.87
N LEU A 20 -9.62 -7.19 3.76
CA LEU A 20 -8.45 -6.42 4.19
C LEU A 20 -7.44 -6.24 3.06
N ASP A 21 -7.25 -7.25 2.21
CA ASP A 21 -6.44 -7.18 0.99
C ASP A 21 -7.04 -6.17 -0.02
N GLU A 22 -8.34 -6.27 -0.30
CA GLU A 22 -9.03 -5.33 -1.20
C GLU A 22 -8.94 -3.88 -0.71
N THR A 23 -8.99 -3.67 0.61
CA THR A 23 -8.85 -2.32 1.20
C THR A 23 -7.44 -1.75 0.96
N GLN A 24 -6.40 -2.58 0.98
CA GLN A 24 -5.03 -2.14 0.67
C GLN A 24 -4.94 -1.65 -0.78
N ASP A 25 -5.43 -2.44 -1.73
CA ASP A 25 -5.49 -2.08 -3.15
C ASP A 25 -6.33 -0.82 -3.39
N TYR A 26 -7.42 -0.66 -2.64
CA TYR A 26 -8.25 0.53 -2.73
C TYR A 26 -7.49 1.78 -2.28
N LEU A 27 -6.73 1.73 -1.17
CA LEU A 27 -5.93 2.86 -0.70
C LEU A 27 -4.88 3.27 -1.73
N ASP A 28 -4.16 2.31 -2.31
CA ASP A 28 -3.13 2.58 -3.33
C ASP A 28 -3.74 3.29 -4.55
N ARG A 29 -4.90 2.81 -5.03
CA ARG A 29 -5.62 3.45 -6.14
C ARG A 29 -6.08 4.87 -5.80
N GLN A 30 -6.51 5.13 -4.57
CA GLN A 30 -6.91 6.49 -4.17
C GLN A 30 -5.71 7.45 -4.11
N VAL A 31 -4.55 6.99 -3.63
CA VAL A 31 -3.32 7.80 -3.63
C VAL A 31 -2.91 8.15 -5.06
N GLN A 32 -2.82 7.16 -5.95
CA GLN A 32 -2.48 7.36 -7.36
C GLN A 32 -3.46 8.30 -8.08
N ARG A 33 -4.77 8.13 -7.82
CA ARG A 33 -5.79 9.01 -8.37
C ARG A 33 -5.63 10.46 -7.88
N MET A 34 -5.29 10.66 -6.61
CA MET A 34 -5.05 11.99 -6.07
C MET A 34 -3.77 12.60 -6.67
N ASP A 35 -2.73 11.81 -6.88
CA ASP A 35 -1.49 12.27 -7.53
C ASP A 35 -1.78 12.80 -8.95
N ALA A 36 -2.57 12.06 -9.74
CA ALA A 36 -2.97 12.50 -11.08
C ALA A 36 -3.78 13.82 -11.06
N ILE A 37 -4.61 14.02 -10.03
CA ILE A 37 -5.33 15.29 -9.84
C ILE A 37 -4.35 16.41 -9.52
N VAL A 38 -3.38 16.17 -8.63
CA VAL A 38 -2.34 17.15 -8.30
C VAL A 38 -1.53 17.52 -9.53
N ASP A 39 -1.05 16.54 -10.30
CA ASP A 39 -0.34 16.77 -11.56
C ASP A 39 -1.14 17.66 -12.54
N SER A 40 -2.45 17.43 -12.65
CA SER A 40 -3.32 18.24 -13.52
C SER A 40 -3.44 19.71 -13.06
N ILE A 41 -3.44 19.95 -11.75
CA ILE A 41 -3.51 21.29 -11.16
C ILE A 41 -2.15 22.00 -11.30
N GLU A 42 -1.05 21.30 -11.05
CA GLU A 42 0.32 21.84 -11.17
C GLU A 42 0.67 22.23 -12.62
N ALA A 43 0.07 21.56 -13.62
CA ALA A 43 0.21 21.93 -15.02
C ALA A 43 -0.33 23.35 -15.31
N GLY A 44 -1.42 23.74 -14.63
CA GLY A 44 -2.07 25.04 -14.80
C GLY A 44 -1.51 26.14 -13.90
N TRP A 45 -1.13 25.83 -12.67
CA TRP A 45 -0.71 26.80 -11.64
C TRP A 45 0.61 26.43 -11.00
N ARG A 46 1.71 26.83 -11.64
CA ARG A 46 3.06 26.70 -11.08
C ARG A 46 3.30 27.81 -10.06
N GLY A 47 3.27 27.48 -8.77
CA GLY A 47 3.47 28.47 -7.71
C GLY A 47 3.56 27.89 -6.30
N PRO A 48 3.63 28.75 -5.27
CA PRO A 48 3.69 28.33 -3.86
C PRO A 48 2.54 27.43 -3.44
N ALA A 49 1.33 27.65 -3.97
CA ALA A 49 0.15 26.83 -3.68
C ALA A 49 0.32 25.38 -4.18
N ALA A 50 0.82 25.18 -5.41
CA ALA A 50 1.12 23.86 -5.95
C ALA A 50 2.11 23.09 -5.05
N LYS A 51 3.21 23.74 -4.64
CA LYS A 51 4.19 23.15 -3.72
C LYS A 51 3.58 22.74 -2.38
N ALA A 52 2.69 23.56 -1.83
CA ALA A 52 1.98 23.24 -0.58
C ALA A 52 1.07 22.01 -0.74
N TYR A 53 0.32 21.93 -1.85
CA TYR A 53 -0.50 20.76 -2.17
C TYR A 53 0.34 19.50 -2.37
N ARG A 54 1.48 19.57 -3.08
CA ARG A 54 2.39 18.43 -3.24
C ARG A 54 2.91 17.90 -1.90
N SER A 55 3.26 18.82 -0.99
CA SER A 55 3.70 18.44 0.35
C SER A 55 2.58 17.74 1.14
N LEU A 56 1.35 18.24 1.06
CA LEU A 56 0.20 17.63 1.72
C LEU A 56 -0.11 16.25 1.13
N HIS A 57 -0.09 16.12 -0.20
CA HIS A 57 -0.34 14.85 -0.88
C HIS A 57 0.70 13.80 -0.50
N ARG A 58 1.99 14.17 -0.44
CA ARG A 58 3.05 13.27 0.03
C ARG A 58 2.80 12.79 1.46
N GLY A 59 2.42 13.69 2.36
CA GLY A 59 2.05 13.31 3.73
C GLY A 59 0.88 12.32 3.77
N ALA A 60 -0.15 12.54 2.94
CA ALA A 60 -1.27 11.61 2.80
C ALA A 60 -0.86 10.25 2.21
N ALA A 61 0.08 10.22 1.26
CA ALA A 61 0.64 8.98 0.73
C ALA A 61 1.43 8.21 1.80
N GLU A 62 2.21 8.89 2.64
CA GLU A 62 2.92 8.28 3.78
C GLU A 62 1.93 7.71 4.82
N ASP A 63 0.84 8.41 5.11
CA ASP A 63 -0.23 7.91 5.97
C ASP A 63 -0.88 6.64 5.36
N ALA A 64 -1.17 6.64 4.06
CA ALA A 64 -1.75 5.50 3.36
C ALA A 64 -0.83 4.27 3.42
N VAL A 65 0.48 4.44 3.19
CA VAL A 65 1.47 3.36 3.33
C VAL A 65 1.48 2.83 4.76
N ARG A 66 1.46 3.70 5.78
CA ARG A 66 1.41 3.25 7.19
C ARG A 66 0.15 2.46 7.50
N ILE A 67 -1.02 2.91 7.02
CA ILE A 67 -2.28 2.19 7.18
C ILE A 67 -2.19 0.82 6.49
N ARG A 68 -1.67 0.76 5.26
CA ARG A 68 -1.49 -0.49 4.51
C ARG A 68 -0.63 -1.50 5.27
N LEU A 69 0.48 -1.07 5.86
CA LEU A 69 1.33 -1.95 6.68
C LEU A 69 0.56 -2.53 7.88
N VAL A 70 -0.30 -1.73 8.52
CA VAL A 70 -1.18 -2.22 9.60
C VAL A 70 -2.21 -3.22 9.07
N LEU A 71 -2.87 -2.93 7.95
CA LEU A 71 -3.85 -3.82 7.33
C LEU A 71 -3.22 -5.17 6.94
N GLN A 72 -2.03 -5.17 6.36
CA GLN A 72 -1.27 -6.38 6.05
C GLN A 72 -0.99 -7.26 7.28
N ARG A 73 -0.66 -6.64 8.44
CA ARG A 73 -0.47 -7.38 9.70
C ARG A 73 -1.77 -8.03 10.14
N LEU A 74 -2.87 -7.28 10.07
CA LEU A 74 -4.19 -7.76 10.46
C LEU A 74 -4.64 -8.89 9.54
N GLU A 75 -4.47 -8.74 8.23
CA GLU A 75 -4.77 -9.77 7.24
C GLU A 75 -3.98 -11.04 7.55
N GLN A 76 -2.66 -10.93 7.72
CA GLN A 76 -1.81 -12.08 8.03
C GLN A 76 -2.24 -12.77 9.33
N ALA A 77 -2.55 -11.99 10.37
CA ALA A 77 -3.05 -12.53 11.64
C ALA A 77 -4.40 -13.25 11.46
N VAL A 78 -5.31 -12.69 10.67
CA VAL A 78 -6.61 -13.29 10.37
C VAL A 78 -6.44 -14.60 9.60
N ARG A 79 -5.60 -14.61 8.55
CA ARG A 79 -5.30 -15.82 7.74
C ARG A 79 -4.71 -16.93 8.60
N LEU A 80 -3.77 -16.61 9.50
CA LEU A 80 -3.16 -17.58 10.41
C LEU A 80 -4.14 -18.06 11.49
N SER A 81 -5.02 -17.18 12.00
CA SER A 81 -6.00 -17.56 13.01
C SER A 81 -7.11 -18.49 12.49
N ARG A 82 -7.26 -18.62 11.16
CA ARG A 82 -8.32 -19.40 10.50
C ARG A 82 -8.48 -20.80 11.09
N ASP A 83 -7.37 -21.45 11.38
CA ASP A 83 -7.33 -22.84 11.85
C ASP A 83 -6.98 -22.96 13.35
N GLY A 84 -6.90 -21.81 14.04
CA GLY A 84 -6.36 -21.69 15.40
C GLY A 84 -4.85 -21.49 15.39
N PHE A 85 -4.34 -20.52 16.17
CA PHE A 85 -2.91 -20.19 16.18
C PHE A 85 -2.04 -21.37 16.66
N SER A 86 -0.99 -21.67 15.91
CA SER A 86 0.12 -22.53 16.34
C SER A 86 1.34 -21.70 16.77
N ALA A 87 2.31 -22.34 17.44
CA ALA A 87 3.57 -21.69 17.79
C ALA A 87 4.36 -21.22 16.55
N GLN A 88 4.25 -21.97 15.44
CA GLN A 88 4.88 -21.60 14.17
C GLN A 88 4.23 -20.34 13.58
N ASP A 89 2.90 -20.21 13.68
CA ASP A 89 2.19 -19.02 13.18
C ASP A 89 2.59 -17.76 13.92
N LEU A 90 2.81 -17.85 15.23
CA LEU A 90 3.30 -16.73 16.04
C LEU A 90 4.72 -16.31 15.63
N GLU A 91 5.60 -17.27 15.31
CA GLU A 91 6.94 -16.98 14.81
C GLU A 91 6.89 -16.27 13.44
N ILE A 92 5.99 -16.70 12.56
CA ILE A 92 5.76 -16.07 11.26
C ILE A 92 5.29 -14.62 11.45
N MET A 93 4.36 -14.37 12.37
CA MET A 93 3.89 -13.00 12.65
C MET A 93 5.01 -12.10 13.20
N GLU A 94 5.86 -12.59 14.10
CA GLU A 94 6.98 -11.80 14.62
C GLU A 94 8.02 -11.50 13.53
N ARG A 95 8.29 -12.46 12.65
CA ARG A 95 9.18 -12.24 11.50
C ARG A 95 8.60 -11.21 10.55
N PHE A 96 7.30 -11.32 10.25
CA PHE A 96 6.59 -10.37 9.39
C PHE A 96 6.59 -8.95 9.97
N ARG A 97 6.35 -8.80 11.28
CA ARG A 97 6.41 -7.51 11.97
C ARG A 97 7.78 -6.85 11.80
N ARG A 98 8.88 -7.61 11.92
CA ARG A 98 10.25 -7.09 11.73
C ARG A 98 10.47 -6.59 10.31
N VAL A 99 10.15 -7.40 9.30
CA VAL A 99 10.28 -7.01 7.89
C VAL A 99 9.53 -5.72 7.60
N GLN A 100 8.31 -5.57 8.14
CA GLN A 100 7.55 -4.34 7.96
C GLN A 100 8.07 -3.14 8.76
N ALA A 101 8.76 -3.35 9.89
CA ALA A 101 9.39 -2.27 10.62
C ALA A 101 10.57 -1.65 9.83
N ASP A 102 11.15 -2.42 8.91
CA ASP A 102 12.24 -1.99 8.05
C ASP A 102 11.76 -1.29 6.76
N VAL A 103 10.45 -1.17 6.55
CA VAL A 103 9.88 -0.49 5.36
C VAL A 103 10.14 1.01 5.45
N ASP A 104 10.79 1.56 4.42
CA ASP A 104 10.91 3.00 4.24
C ASP A 104 9.59 3.57 3.69
N VAL A 105 8.76 4.05 4.62
CA VAL A 105 7.46 4.66 4.34
C VAL A 105 7.58 5.84 3.37
N ALA A 106 8.63 6.64 3.49
CA ALA A 106 8.79 7.84 2.67
C ALA A 106 9.23 7.50 1.24
N ALA A 107 10.04 6.47 1.07
CA ALA A 107 10.39 5.95 -0.26
C ALA A 107 9.17 5.32 -0.95
N GLU A 108 8.43 4.47 -0.25
CA GLU A 108 7.23 3.82 -0.78
C GLU A 108 6.14 4.84 -1.15
N ALA A 109 5.91 5.82 -0.29
CA ALA A 109 4.97 6.91 -0.56
C ALA A 109 5.40 7.75 -1.76
N ARG A 110 6.71 7.91 -1.97
CA ARG A 110 7.24 8.61 -3.15
C ARG A 110 6.91 7.85 -4.42
N ASP A 111 7.13 6.53 -4.46
CA ASP A 111 6.79 5.71 -5.62
C ASP A 111 5.30 5.82 -5.97
N LEU A 112 4.42 5.79 -4.95
CA LEU A 112 2.97 5.95 -5.12
C LEU A 112 2.51 7.37 -5.52
N SER A 113 3.34 8.39 -5.31
CA SER A 113 3.06 9.81 -5.58
C SER A 113 4.04 10.43 -6.57
N THR A 114 4.68 9.58 -7.40
CA THR A 114 5.65 10.03 -8.40
C THR A 114 4.89 10.67 -9.56
N PRO A 115 5.22 11.91 -9.97
CA PRO A 115 4.54 12.57 -11.07
C PRO A 115 4.56 11.69 -12.32
N TYR A 116 3.42 11.56 -13.01
CA TYR A 116 3.31 10.79 -14.25
C TYR A 116 4.29 11.27 -15.35
N SER A 117 4.75 12.53 -15.23
CA SER A 117 5.74 13.12 -16.14
C SER A 117 7.17 12.57 -16.02
N ASP A 118 7.58 12.04 -14.87
CA ASP A 118 8.91 11.43 -14.69
C ASP A 118 8.96 9.98 -15.20
N ALA A 119 7.80 9.31 -15.33
CA ALA A 119 7.68 7.98 -15.92
C ALA A 119 7.89 7.97 -17.46
N SER A 120 8.00 9.14 -18.09
CA SER A 120 7.97 9.31 -19.55
C SER A 120 9.20 10.02 -20.14
N THR A 121 10.40 9.83 -19.58
CA THR A 121 11.63 10.06 -20.36
C THR A 121 12.37 8.74 -20.57
N PRO A 122 12.06 7.99 -21.65
CA PRO A 122 12.99 6.97 -22.12
C PRO A 122 14.32 7.67 -22.41
N SER A 123 15.37 7.25 -21.71
CA SER A 123 16.74 7.67 -21.97
C SER A 123 17.04 7.35 -23.44
N ARG A 124 16.96 8.34 -24.33
CA ARG A 124 17.36 8.19 -25.73
C ARG A 124 18.86 7.97 -25.72
N SER A 125 19.26 6.70 -25.67
CA SER A 125 20.63 6.25 -25.90
C SER A 125 21.12 6.89 -27.18
N ARG A 126 22.12 7.78 -27.07
CA ARG A 126 22.86 8.31 -28.23
C ARG A 126 23.78 7.21 -28.72
N LEU A 127 23.24 6.32 -29.55
CA LEU A 127 24.02 5.39 -30.35
C LEU A 127 23.92 5.83 -31.80
N SER A 128 24.76 6.79 -32.15
CA SER A 128 25.18 7.09 -33.51
C SER A 128 26.44 7.93 -33.38
N ASP A 129 27.58 7.28 -33.55
CA ASP A 129 28.63 7.75 -34.44
C ASP A 129 29.37 6.48 -34.91
N TYR A 130 29.30 6.24 -36.21
CA TYR A 130 30.00 5.21 -36.98
C TYR A 130 31.15 5.90 -37.71
#